data_AF-A0A7K1URE9-F1
#
_entry.id   AF-A0A7K1URE9-F1
#
_cell.length_a   1.000
_cell.length_b   1.000
_cell.length_c   1.000
_cell.angle_alpha   90.00
_cell.angle_beta   90.00
_cell.angle_gamma   90.00
#
_symmetry.space_group_name_H-M   'P 1'
#
loop_
_entity.id
_entity.type
_entity.pdbx_description
1 polymer ?
#
loop_
_entity_poly.entity_id
_entity_poly.type
_entity_poly.pdbx_seq_one_letter_code
_entity_poly.pdbx_strand_id
1 'polypeptide(L)' 'MKKLPQTGQWYKSSRSDAAKQCVEVYLGDGRVGVRDSKAGPRGPELWFSDGDWRTFLASRVWER' A
#
# COMPACT_ATOMS: atom_id res chain seq x y z
N MET A 1 7.23 10.88 -16.46
CA MET A 1 7.79 11.02 -15.10
C MET A 1 7.06 10.04 -14.18
N LYS A 2 7.75 9.08 -13.53
CA LYS A 2 7.12 8.19 -12.54
C LYS A 2 6.99 8.97 -11.23
N LYS A 3 5.77 9.20 -10.71
CA LYS A 3 5.59 9.78 -9.38
C LYS A 3 6.23 8.84 -8.35
N LEU A 4 7.12 9.40 -7.53
CA LEU A 4 7.69 8.67 -6.40
C LEU A 4 6.62 8.52 -5.31
N PRO A 5 6.63 7.41 -4.55
CA PRO A 5 5.72 7.23 -3.43
C PRO A 5 5.96 8.30 -2.36
N GLN A 6 4.88 8.81 -1.76
CA GLN A 6 4.97 9.78 -0.67
C GLN A 6 5.24 9.05 0.64
N THR A 7 6.30 9.43 1.34
CA THR A 7 6.60 8.90 2.67
C THR A 7 5.84 9.67 3.74
N GLY A 8 5.43 9.00 4.82
CA GLY A 8 4.70 9.60 5.94
C GLY A 8 3.24 9.97 5.64
N GLN A 9 2.70 9.59 4.47
CA GLN A 9 1.33 9.90 4.04
C GLN A 9 0.73 8.73 3.26
N TRP A 10 -0.60 8.62 3.31
CA TRP A 10 -1.35 7.67 2.49
C TRP A 10 -1.38 8.14 1.03
N TYR A 11 -1.04 7.26 0.10
CA TYR A 11 -1.13 7.53 -1.33
C TYR A 11 -1.71 6.33 -2.08
N LYS A 12 -2.43 6.60 -3.17
CA LYS A 12 -3.03 5.56 -4.01
C LYS A 12 -1.96 4.74 -4.73
N SER A 13 -2.04 3.42 -4.62
CA SER A 13 -1.17 2.50 -5.34
C SER A 13 -1.39 2.59 -6.85
N SER A 14 -0.32 2.56 -7.63
CA SER A 14 -0.36 2.48 -9.10
C SER A 14 -0.95 1.17 -9.63
N ARG A 15 -1.10 0.15 -8.78
CA ARG A 15 -1.77 -1.13 -9.10
C ARG A 15 -3.28 -1.10 -8.84
N SER A 16 -3.82 0.04 -8.41
CA SER A 16 -5.26 0.21 -8.25
C SER A 16 -5.93 0.42 -9.61
N ASP A 17 -6.91 -0.40 -9.95
CA ASP A 17 -7.74 -0.19 -11.14
C ASP A 17 -8.96 0.69 -10.80
N ALA A 18 -9.42 1.49 -11.77
CA ALA A 18 -10.57 2.38 -11.64
C ALA A 18 -11.87 1.60 -11.33
N ALA A 19 -11.98 0.36 -11.78
CA ALA A 19 -13.24 -0.36 -11.74
C ALA A 19 -13.57 -0.99 -10.37
N LYS A 20 -12.62 -1.64 -9.68
CA LYS A 20 -13.00 -2.52 -8.56
C LYS A 20 -12.09 -2.51 -7.34
N GLN A 21 -10.78 -2.66 -7.50
CA GLN A 21 -9.84 -2.84 -6.39
C GLN A 21 -8.94 -1.61 -6.24
N CYS A 22 -9.26 -0.72 -5.30
CA CYS A 22 -8.48 0.49 -5.02
C CYS A 22 -7.79 0.36 -3.67
N VAL A 23 -6.47 0.50 -3.65
CA VAL A 23 -5.63 0.37 -2.46
C VAL A 23 -4.82 1.65 -2.24
N GLU A 24 -4.81 2.13 -1.01
CA GLU A 24 -3.83 3.13 -0.55
C GLU A 24 -2.73 2.46 0.27
N VAL A 25 -1.52 3.02 0.16
CA VAL A 25 -0.34 2.56 0.88
C VAL A 25 0.24 3.73 1.67
N TYR A 26 0.72 3.44 2.87
CA TYR A 26 1.54 4.34 3.68
C TYR A 26 2.94 3.74 3.80
N LEU A 27 3.98 4.54 3.58
CA LEU A 27 5.38 4.16 3.81
C LEU A 27 6.02 5.16 4.77
N GLY A 28 6.45 4.74 5.96
CA GLY A 28 7.06 5.64 6.93
C GLY A 28 7.21 5.01 8.30
N ASP A 29 8.01 5.62 9.16
CA ASP A 29 8.14 5.22 10.58
C ASP A 29 8.50 3.73 10.80
N GLY A 30 9.21 3.12 9.84
CA GLY A 30 9.60 1.71 9.87
C GLY A 30 8.45 0.72 9.64
N ARG A 31 7.32 1.20 9.09
CA ARG A 31 6.11 0.43 8.88
C ARG A 31 5.49 0.71 7.52
N VAL A 32 4.68 -0.25 7.08
CA VAL A 32 3.88 -0.15 5.87
C VAL A 32 2.41 -0.35 6.21
N GLY A 33 1.58 0.63 5.84
CA GLY A 33 0.13 0.57 5.97
C GLY A 33 -0.53 0.24 4.63
N VAL A 34 -1.57 -0.59 4.64
CA VAL A 34 -2.39 -0.93 3.47
C VAL A 34 -3.86 -0.82 3.84
N ARG A 35 -4.65 -0.12 3.02
CA ARG A 35 -6.10 -0.01 3.21
C ARG A 35 -6.88 0.11 1.90
N ASP A 36 -8.17 -0.14 1.99
CA ASP A 36 -9.10 0.08 0.88
C ASP A 36 -9.36 1.59 0.69
N SER A 37 -9.11 2.10 -0.51
CA SER A 37 -9.28 3.54 -0.79
C SER A 37 -10.74 4.01 -0.72
N LYS A 38 -11.70 3.12 -0.98
CA LYS A 38 -13.14 3.44 -1.01
C LYS A 38 -13.70 3.54 0.40
N ALA A 39 -13.19 2.75 1.33
CA ALA A 39 -13.52 2.85 2.75
C ALA A 39 -12.93 4.12 3.39
N GLY A 40 -11.79 4.58 2.89
CA GLY A 40 -11.14 5.83 3.31
C GLY A 40 -10.64 5.78 4.76
N PRO A 41 -10.54 6.93 5.46
CA PRO A 41 -9.94 7.02 6.80
C PRO A 41 -10.65 6.22 7.92
N ARG A 42 -11.85 5.70 7.66
CA ARG A 42 -12.63 4.89 8.60
C ARG A 42 -12.57 3.39 8.29
N GLY A 43 -11.92 3.02 7.18
CA GLY A 43 -11.75 1.63 6.79
C GLY A 43 -10.70 0.92 7.64
N PRO A 44 -10.72 -0.42 7.66
CA PRO A 44 -9.69 -1.20 8.32
C PRO A 44 -8.32 -0.98 7.65
N GLU A 45 -7.28 -0.88 8.47
CA GLU A 45 -5.89 -0.71 8.03
C GLU A 45 -5.09 -1.95 8.45
N LEU A 46 -4.32 -2.50 7.51
CA LEU A 46 -3.34 -3.54 7.77
C LEU A 46 -1.96 -2.91 7.89
N TRP A 47 -1.25 -3.22 8.97
CA TRP A 47 0.07 -2.67 9.27
C TRP A 47 1.12 -3.77 9.32
N PHE A 48 2.22 -3.55 8.61
CA PHE A 48 3.34 -4.48 8.49
C PHE A 48 4.63 -3.80 8.93
N SER A 49 5.60 -4.59 9.40
CA SER A 49 6.98 -4.10 9.52
C SER A 49 7.62 -3.93 8.14
N ASP A 50 8.66 -3.09 8.05
CA ASP A 50 9.46 -2.96 6.83
C ASP A 50 10.04 -4.30 6.37
N GLY A 51 10.43 -5.18 7.30
CA GLY A 51 11.02 -6.49 7.00
C GLY A 51 10.00 -7.46 6.38
N ASP A 52 8.80 -7.53 6.95
CA ASP A 52 7.72 -8.38 6.43
C ASP A 52 7.27 -7.89 5.05
N TRP A 53 7.15 -6.57 4.87
CA TRP A 53 6.77 -6.00 3.59
C TRP A 53 7.81 -6.30 2.50
N ARG A 54 9.11 -6.15 2.81
CA ARG A 54 10.20 -6.53 1.89
C ARG A 54 10.17 -8.00 1.52
N THR A 55 9.90 -8.87 2.51
CA THR A 55 9.78 -10.32 2.30
C THR A 55 8.60 -10.63 1.37
N PHE A 56 7.45 -10.01 1.62
CA PHE A 56 6.27 -10.13 0.75
C PHE A 56 6.58 -9.69 -0.69
N LEU A 57 7.22 -8.53 -0.87
CA LEU A 57 7.60 -8.03 -2.20
C LEU A 57 8.57 -8.99 -2.91
N ALA A 58 9.58 -9.50 -2.20
CA ALA A 58 10.57 -10.43 -2.74
C ALA A 58 9.98 -11.80 -3.10
N SER A 59 8.93 -12.25 -2.40
CA SER A 59 8.26 -13.52 -2.67
C SER A 59 7.58 -13.59 -4.04
N ARG A 60 7.26 -12.43 -4.64
CA ARG A 60 6.50 -12.29 -5.90
C ARG A 60 5.14 -12.98 -5.91
N VAL A 61 4.60 -13.36 -4.74
CA VAL A 61 3.25 -13.94 -4.64
C VAL A 61 2.16 -13.03 -5.20
N TRP A 62 2.44 -11.72 -5.28
CA TRP A 62 1.58 -10.67 -5.81
C TRP A 62 1.58 -10.56 -7.35
N GLU A 63 2.44 -11.29 -8.07
CA GLU A 63 2.54 -11.27 -9.55
C GLU A 63 1.51 -12.16 -10.26
N ARG A 64 0.49 -12.66 -9.56
CA ARG A 64 -0.56 -13.51 -10.14
C ARG A 64 -1.63 -12.72 -10.89
#